data_AF-A0A359KBW5-F1
#
_entry.id   AF-A0A359KBW5-F1
#
_cell.length_a   1.000
_cell.length_b   1.000
_cell.length_c   1.000
_cell.angle_alpha   90.00
_cell.angle_beta   90.00
_cell.angle_gamma   90.00
#
_symmetry.space_group_name_H-M   'P 1'
#
loop_
_entity.id
_entity.type
_entity.pdbx_description
1 polymer ?
#
loop_
_entity_poly.entity_id
_entity_poly.type
_entity_poly.pdbx_seq_one_letter_code
_entity_poly.pdbx_strand_id
1 'polypeptide(L)'
;AAVGAAAGGATGGLLGALKEAGHGDEDAHVYAEGVRRGGTLVSVRASDADRARIETILDNRRGLDAVTRGGVYRQTGWTEFDPQGEPYSPEQIRAERARYR
;
A
#
# COMPACT_ATOMS: atom_id res chain seq x y z
N ALA A 1 -16.32 -3.42 14.15
CA ALA A 1 -16.65 -3.09 12.75
C ALA A 1 -15.52 -2.25 12.17
N ALA A 2 -14.79 -2.77 11.20
CA ALA A 2 -13.93 -1.97 10.33
C ALA A 2 -14.56 -2.03 8.93
N VAL A 3 -15.49 -1.11 8.71
CA VAL A 3 -16.08 -0.82 7.40
C VAL A 3 -15.08 0.08 6.70
N GLY A 4 -14.55 -0.35 5.55
CA GLY A 4 -13.56 0.45 4.84
C GLY A 4 -12.89 -0.24 3.65
N ALA A 5 -13.64 -1.03 2.89
CA ALA A 5 -13.23 -1.40 1.54
C ALA A 5 -14.48 -1.33 0.66
N ALA A 6 -14.90 -0.11 0.33
CA ALA A 6 -15.69 0.08 -0.88
C ALA A 6 -14.73 -0.13 -2.04
N ALA A 7 -14.54 -1.39 -2.44
CA ALA A 7 -13.91 -1.75 -3.70
C ALA A 7 -14.79 -1.17 -4.81
N GLY A 8 -14.43 0.00 -5.31
CA GLY A 8 -15.02 0.54 -6.52
C GLY A 8 -14.62 -0.33 -7.70
N GLY A 9 -15.46 -1.30 -8.07
CA GLY A 9 -15.56 -1.85 -9.42
C GLY A 9 -14.45 -2.74 -9.99
N ALA A 10 -13.29 -2.89 -9.35
CA ALA A 10 -12.24 -3.77 -9.87
C ALA A 10 -12.54 -5.23 -9.50
N THR A 11 -12.92 -6.05 -10.48
CA THR A 11 -13.02 -7.52 -10.35
C THR A 11 -11.67 -8.18 -9.99
N GLY A 12 -10.56 -7.43 -9.96
CA GLY A 12 -9.17 -7.91 -9.82
C GLY A 12 -8.51 -7.78 -8.43
N GLY A 13 -9.25 -7.53 -7.35
CA GLY A 13 -8.67 -7.37 -6.01
C GLY A 13 -7.79 -6.11 -5.86
N LEU A 14 -7.07 -5.97 -4.74
CA LEU A 14 -6.31 -4.75 -4.43
C LEU A 14 -5.24 -4.43 -5.49
N LEU A 15 -4.48 -5.43 -5.92
CA LEU A 15 -3.43 -5.25 -6.94
C LEU A 15 -4.03 -4.78 -8.28
N GLY A 16 -5.14 -5.39 -8.71
CA GLY A 16 -5.85 -4.98 -9.93
C GLY A 16 -6.37 -3.54 -9.84
N ALA A 17 -7.00 -3.18 -8.71
CA ALA A 17 -7.49 -1.83 -8.49
C ALA A 17 -6.38 -0.76 -8.54
N LEU A 18 -5.17 -1.08 -8.05
CA LEU A 18 -4.03 -0.16 -8.09
C LEU A 18 -3.51 0.04 -9.52
N LYS A 19 -3.43 -1.04 -10.31
CA LYS A 19 -3.05 -0.96 -11.72
C LYS A 19 -4.07 -0.17 -12.53
N GLU A 20 -5.37 -0.40 -12.30
CA GLU A 20 -6.46 0.38 -12.91
C GLU A 20 -6.43 1.86 -12.50
N ALA A 21 -5.95 2.17 -11.30
CA ALA A 21 -5.75 3.54 -10.84
C ALA A 21 -4.51 4.23 -11.46
N GLY A 22 -3.76 3.53 -12.32
CA GLY A 22 -2.60 4.08 -13.05
C GLY A 22 -1.26 3.90 -12.34
N HIS A 23 -1.19 3.09 -11.28
CA HIS A 23 0.09 2.75 -10.65
C HIS A 23 0.87 1.73 -11.51
N GLY A 24 2.19 1.89 -11.55
CA GLY A 24 3.09 0.91 -12.15
C GLY A 24 3.02 -0.44 -11.44
N ASP A 25 3.39 -1.50 -12.15
CA ASP A 25 3.31 -2.88 -11.67
C ASP A 25 4.06 -3.07 -10.33
N GLU A 26 5.33 -2.68 -10.32
CA GLU A 26 6.23 -2.79 -9.16
C GLU A 26 5.68 -2.05 -7.93
N ASP A 27 5.23 -0.80 -8.10
CA ASP A 27 4.65 0.00 -7.03
C ASP A 27 3.35 -0.62 -6.49
N ALA A 28 2.49 -1.12 -7.38
CA ALA A 28 1.24 -1.75 -6.99
C ALA A 28 1.48 -2.99 -6.10
N HIS A 29 2.51 -3.80 -6.41
CA HIS A 29 2.92 -4.91 -5.56
C HIS A 29 3.43 -4.42 -4.19
N VAL A 30 4.21 -3.34 -4.14
CA VAL A 30 4.69 -2.78 -2.85
C VAL A 30 3.53 -2.27 -1.99
N TYR A 31 2.57 -1.54 -2.56
CA TYR A 31 1.41 -1.04 -1.82
C TYR A 31 0.53 -2.17 -1.29
N ALA A 32 0.26 -3.19 -2.11
CA ALA A 32 -0.51 -4.35 -1.71
C ALA A 32 0.17 -5.15 -0.59
N GLU A 33 1.48 -5.36 -0.69
CA GLU A 33 2.26 -5.99 0.37
C GLU A 33 2.25 -5.15 1.67
N GLY A 34 2.32 -3.82 1.56
CA GLY A 34 2.19 -2.92 2.70
C GLY A 34 0.88 -3.10 3.46
N VAL A 35 -0.24 -3.29 2.75
CA VAL A 35 -1.54 -3.60 3.36
C VAL A 35 -1.52 -4.98 4.03
N ARG A 36 -0.99 -6.02 3.36
CA ARG A 36 -0.90 -7.39 3.91
C ARG A 36 -0.05 -7.45 5.19
N ARG A 37 0.98 -6.60 5.28
CA ARG A 37 1.85 -6.41 6.45
C ARG A 37 1.25 -5.53 7.56
N GLY A 38 -0.02 -5.16 7.44
CA GLY A 38 -0.76 -4.40 8.46
C GLY A 38 -0.61 -2.88 8.38
N GLY A 39 -0.19 -2.37 7.21
CA GLY A 39 -0.26 -0.96 6.86
C GLY A 39 -1.67 -0.52 6.44
N THR A 40 -1.81 0.78 6.19
CA THR A 40 -3.06 1.37 5.67
C THR A 40 -2.73 2.07 4.37
N LEU A 41 -3.53 1.81 3.34
CA LEU A 41 -3.40 2.48 2.06
C LEU A 41 -4.50 3.53 1.91
N VAL A 42 -4.09 4.74 1.57
CA VAL A 42 -4.99 5.84 1.24
C VAL A 42 -4.69 6.23 -0.20
N SER A 43 -5.70 6.11 -1.07
CA SER A 43 -5.63 6.57 -2.46
C SER A 43 -6.71 7.62 -2.69
N VAL A 44 -6.37 8.68 -3.41
CA VAL A 44 -7.25 9.82 -3.66
C VAL A 44 -7.23 10.13 -5.15
N ARG A 45 -8.40 10.10 -5.79
CA ARG A 45 -8.58 10.67 -7.12
C ARG A 45 -8.80 12.17 -6.96
N ALA A 46 -7.89 12.97 -7.51
CA ALA A 46 -7.89 14.42 -7.38
C ALA A 46 -8.00 15.10 -8.75
N SER A 47 -8.53 16.32 -8.75
CA SER A 47 -8.35 17.22 -9.89
C SER A 47 -6.89 17.71 -9.94
N ASP A 48 -6.42 18.15 -11.11
CA ASP A 48 -5.06 18.73 -11.23
C ASP A 48 -4.89 19.97 -10.33
N ALA A 49 -5.97 20.74 -10.12
CA ALA A 49 -5.95 21.91 -9.26
C ALA A 49 -5.73 21.56 -7.78
N ASP A 50 -6.22 20.40 -7.32
CA ASP A 50 -6.11 19.95 -5.94
C ASP A 50 -4.88 19.07 -5.68
N ARG A 51 -4.24 18.56 -6.74
CA ARG A 51 -3.15 17.57 -6.68
C ARG A 51 -2.05 17.98 -5.72
N ALA A 52 -1.45 19.16 -5.91
CA ALA A 52 -0.32 19.62 -5.10
C ALA A 52 -0.68 19.77 -3.62
N ARG A 53 -1.92 20.21 -3.33
CA ARG A 53 -2.43 20.32 -1.96
C ARG A 53 -2.57 18.94 -1.31
N ILE A 54 -3.10 17.97 -2.05
CA ILE A 54 -3.30 16.60 -1.55
C ILE A 54 -1.96 15.90 -1.33
N GLU A 55 -1.02 15.99 -2.27
CA GLU A 55 0.36 15.48 -2.12
C GLU A 55 1.00 16.04 -0.86
N THR A 56 0.93 17.37 -0.65
CA THR A 56 1.44 18.01 0.57
C THR A 56 0.79 17.45 1.86
N ILE A 57 -0.51 17.17 1.85
CA ILE A 57 -1.21 16.59 3.02
C ILE A 57 -0.73 15.16 3.29
N LEU A 58 -0.57 14.34 2.24
CA LEU A 58 -0.16 12.95 2.36
C LEU A 58 1.31 12.82 2.78
N ASP A 59 2.20 13.64 2.24
CA ASP A 59 3.64 13.61 2.54
C ASP A 59 3.95 14.03 3.98
N ASN A 60 3.23 15.04 4.50
CA ASN A 60 3.39 15.49 5.88
C ASN A 60 2.92 14.47 6.94
N ARG A 61 2.30 13.35 6.54
CA ARG A 61 1.58 12.43 7.43
C ARG A 61 2.18 11.01 7.50
N ARG A 62 3.51 10.87 7.34
CA ARG A 62 4.22 9.56 7.26
C ARG A 62 3.85 8.79 5.99
N GLY A 63 3.71 9.51 4.87
CA GLY A 63 3.63 8.88 3.55
C GLY A 63 4.81 7.93 3.32
N LEU A 64 4.57 6.84 2.60
CA LEU A 64 5.59 5.86 2.26
C LEU A 64 5.89 5.94 0.78
N ASP A 65 7.16 6.14 0.46
CA ASP A 65 7.67 5.98 -0.89
C ASP A 65 7.80 4.47 -1.24
N ALA A 66 7.20 4.08 -2.36
CA ALA A 66 7.14 2.67 -2.78
C ALA A 66 8.52 2.11 -3.13
N VAL A 67 9.38 2.91 -3.76
CA VAL A 67 10.74 2.47 -4.16
C VAL A 67 11.55 2.11 -2.91
N THR A 68 11.59 3.03 -1.94
CA THR A 68 12.29 2.84 -0.66
C THR A 68 11.70 1.66 0.10
N ARG A 69 10.36 1.57 0.19
CA ARG A 69 9.67 0.50 0.92
C ARG A 69 9.90 -0.87 0.31
N GLY A 70 9.79 -1.00 -1.02
CA GLY A 70 10.05 -2.23 -1.75
C GLY A 70 11.50 -2.70 -1.59
N GLY A 71 12.44 -1.76 -1.51
CA GLY A 71 13.84 -2.06 -1.18
C GLY A 71 14.00 -2.74 0.17
N VAL A 72 13.27 -2.30 1.20
CA VAL A 72 13.29 -2.94 2.54
C VAL A 72 12.67 -4.33 2.49
N TYR A 73 11.55 -4.50 1.79
CA TYR A 73 10.93 -5.82 1.66
C TYR A 73 11.87 -6.82 0.98
N ARG A 74 12.53 -6.41 -0.12
CA ARG A 74 13.48 -7.26 -0.85
C ARG A 74 14.66 -7.72 -0.01
N GLN A 75 15.14 -6.91 0.93
CA GLN A 75 16.18 -7.31 1.89
C GLN A 75 15.73 -8.46 2.81
N THR A 76 14.42 -8.66 2.98
CA THR A 76 13.82 -9.76 3.75
C THR A 76 13.40 -10.96 2.90
N GLY A 77 13.83 -11.01 1.62
CA GLY A 77 13.52 -12.10 0.70
C GLY A 77 12.14 -12.02 0.04
N TRP A 78 11.46 -10.87 0.14
CA TRP A 78 10.23 -10.62 -0.61
C TRP A 78 10.55 -10.30 -2.08
N THR A 79 9.75 -10.78 -3.01
CA THR A 79 9.91 -10.51 -4.46
C THR A 79 8.73 -9.69 -4.98
N GLU A 80 7.51 -10.16 -4.74
CA GLU A 80 6.27 -9.52 -5.18
C GLU A 80 5.13 -9.82 -4.20
N PHE A 81 4.05 -9.05 -4.28
CA PHE A 81 2.84 -9.32 -3.51
C PHE A 81 2.18 -10.63 -3.96
N ASP A 82 1.97 -11.54 -3.02
CA ASP A 82 1.19 -12.76 -3.20
C ASP A 82 -0.26 -12.55 -2.74
N PRO A 83 -1.25 -12.55 -3.66
CA PRO A 83 -2.65 -12.37 -3.32
C PRO A 83 -3.28 -13.56 -2.60
N GLN A 84 -2.65 -14.74 -2.63
CA GLN A 84 -3.09 -15.93 -1.88
C GLN A 84 -2.36 -16.06 -0.54
N GLY A 85 -1.30 -15.28 -0.32
CA GLY A 85 -0.54 -15.30 0.92
C GLY A 85 -1.35 -14.80 2.11
N GLU A 86 -1.22 -15.49 3.24
CA GLU A 86 -1.96 -15.16 4.45
C GLU A 86 -1.65 -13.74 4.93
N PRO A 87 -2.66 -13.03 5.46
CA PRO A 87 -2.44 -11.78 6.18
C PRO A 87 -1.48 -11.99 7.35
N TYR A 88 -0.66 -10.97 7.65
CA TYR A 88 0.23 -11.04 8.80
C TYR A 88 -0.57 -11.16 10.10
N SER A 89 -0.12 -12.02 11.01
CA SER A 89 -0.67 -12.12 12.36
C SER A 89 -0.46 -10.82 13.14
N PRO A 90 -1.23 -10.55 14.20
CA PRO A 90 -1.01 -9.39 15.05
C PRO A 90 0.43 -9.27 15.58
N GLU A 91 1.07 -10.39 15.92
CA GLU A 91 2.48 -10.46 16.35
C GLU A 91 3.42 -10.03 15.23
N GLN A 92 3.22 -10.56 14.01
CA GLN A 92 4.03 -10.22 12.83
C GLN A 92 3.86 -8.74 12.45
N ILE A 93 2.65 -8.19 12.51
CA ILE A 93 2.39 -6.76 12.29
C ILE A 93 3.11 -5.90 13.35
N ARG A 94 3.07 -6.31 14.64
CA ARG A 94 3.79 -5.58 15.70
C ARG A 94 5.30 -5.60 15.47
N ALA A 95 5.86 -6.74 15.08
CA ALA A 95 7.28 -6.87 14.74
C ALA A 95 7.65 -6.02 13.52
N GLU A 96 6.84 -6.02 12.46
CA GLU A 96 7.05 -5.20 11.27
C GLU A 96 7.03 -3.70 11.61
N ARG A 97 6.05 -3.24 12.40
CA ARG A 97 5.98 -1.83 12.85
C ARG A 97 7.15 -1.41 13.72
N ALA A 98 7.77 -2.34 14.45
CA ALA A 98 8.95 -2.04 15.25
C ALA A 98 10.20 -1.79 14.39
N ARG A 99 10.25 -2.28 13.13
CA ARG A 99 11.38 -2.05 12.21
C ARG A 99 11.48 -0.63 11.69
N TYR A 100 10.40 0.16 11.75
CA TYR A 100 10.33 1.52 11.19
C TYR A 100 10.06 2.60 12.25
N ARG A 101 10.21 2.26 13.54
CA ARG A 101 10.19 3.23 14.65
C ARG A 101 11.60 3.61 15.01
#